data_AF-A0A0F9RDV6-F1
#
_entry.id   AF-A0A0F9RDV6-F1
#
_cell.length_a   1.000
_cell.length_b   1.000
_cell.length_c   1.000
_cell.angle_alpha   90.00
_cell.angle_beta   90.00
_cell.angle_gamma   90.00
#
_symmetry.space_group_name_H-M   'P 1'
#
loop_
_entity.id
_entity.type
_entity.pdbx_description
1 polymer ?
#
loop_
_entity_poly.entity_id
_entity_poly.type
_entity_poly.pdbx_seq_one_letter_code
_entity_poly.pdbx_strand_id
1 'polypeptide(L)' 'MVAMKEYKTLKIDEREEGISIITLNRPERLNAINFER' A
#
# COMPACT_ATOMS: atom_id res chain seq x y z
N MET A 1 11.55 -9.06 -11.76
CA MET A 1 10.37 -9.57 -11.03
C MET A 1 9.93 -8.48 -10.06
N VAL A 2 9.00 -7.64 -10.49
CA VAL A 2 8.29 -6.66 -9.67
C VAL A 2 7.54 -7.40 -8.57
N ALA A 3 7.75 -7.02 -7.31
CA ALA A 3 7.09 -7.65 -6.16
C ALA A 3 5.87 -6.83 -5.74
N MET A 4 4.71 -7.50 -5.63
CA MET A 4 3.49 -6.90 -5.10
C MET A 4 3.25 -7.43 -3.69
N LYS A 5 3.20 -6.53 -2.70
CA LYS A 5 2.94 -6.87 -1.30
C LYS A 5 1.64 -6.21 -0.86
N GLU A 6 0.79 -7.00 -0.22
CA GLU A 6 -0.48 -6.53 0.30
C GLU A 6 -0.48 -6.65 1.82
N TYR A 7 -0.77 -5.54 2.47
CA TYR A 7 -0.98 -5.41 3.90
C TYR A 7 -2.44 -5.07 4.15
N LYS A 8 -2.90 -5.20 5.39
CA LYS A 8 -4.29 -4.92 5.78
C LYS A 8 -4.77 -3.53 5.36
N THR A 9 -3.86 -2.54 5.38
CA THR A 9 -4.18 -1.13 5.15
C THR A 9 -3.42 -0.50 3.98
N LEU A 10 -2.41 -1.21 3.45
CA LEU A 10 -1.50 -0.71 2.42
C LEU A 10 -1.34 -1.73 1.30
N LYS A 11 -1.21 -1.23 0.08
CA LYS A 11 -0.69 -1.99 -1.06
C LYS A 11 0.64 -1.40 -1.50
N ILE A 12 1.65 -2.25 -1.68
CA ILE A 12 2.98 -1.85 -2.15
C ILE A 12 3.26 -2.54 -3.48
N ASP A 13 3.62 -1.73 -4.48
CA ASP A 13 4.04 -2.14 -5.82
C ASP A 13 5.50 -1.70 -6.04
N GLU A 14 6.43 -2.65 -5.99
CA GLU A 14 7.88 -2.40 -6.17
C GLU A 14 8.26 -2.51 -7.65
N ARG A 15 8.58 -1.38 -8.29
CA ARG A 15 8.90 -1.33 -9.72
C ARG A 15 10.40 -1.51 -9.98
N GLU A 16 10.73 -2.01 -11.17
CA GLU A 16 12.12 -2.34 -11.53
C GLU A 16 13.03 -1.12 -11.66
N GLU A 17 12.47 0.09 -11.81
CA GLU A 17 13.20 1.35 -11.86
C GLU A 17 13.65 1.85 -10.47
N GLY A 18 13.48 1.05 -9.41
CA GLY A 18 13.83 1.41 -8.04
C GLY A 18 12.83 2.35 -7.37
N ILE A 19 11.61 2.43 -7.92
CA ILE A 19 10.50 3.23 -7.39
C ILE A 19 9.46 2.29 -6.80
N SER A 20 8.97 2.59 -5.60
CA SER A 20 7.86 1.87 -4.99
C SER A 20 6.63 2.76 -4.88
N ILE A 21 5.47 2.25 -5.30
CA ILE A 21 4.19 2.92 -5.08
C ILE A 21 3.52 2.31 -3.84
N ILE A 22 3.24 3.15 -2.86
CA ILE A 22 2.49 2.79 -1.65
C ILE A 22 1.10 3.41 -1.74
N THR A 23 0.08 2.56 -1.71
CA THR A 23 -1.32 2.97 -1.76
C THR A 23 -1.99 2.72 -0.42
N LEU A 24 -2.62 3.76 0.16
CA LEU A 24 -3.55 3.57 1.27
C LEU A 24 -4.80 2.87 0.73
N ASN A 25 -5.12 1.69 1.25
CA ASN A 25 -6.16 0.81 0.71
C ASN A 25 -7.33 0.62 1.69
N ARG A 26 -7.88 1.73 2.18
CA ARG A 26 -9.04 1.80 3.09
C ARG A 26 -10.09 2.78 2.57
N PRO A 27 -10.59 2.57 1.34
CA PRO A 27 -11.50 3.50 0.69
C PRO A 27 -12.80 3.72 1.49
N GLU A 28 -13.25 2.70 2.24
CA GLU A 28 -14.43 2.77 3.11
C GLU A 28 -14.28 3.75 4.28
N ARG A 29 -13.05 4.22 4.55
CA ARG A 29 -12.72 5.22 5.58
C ARG A 29 -12.03 6.44 5.00
N LEU A 30 -12.14 6.66 3.69
CA LEU A 30 -11.44 7.72 2.96
C LEU A 30 -9.93 7.73 3.23
N ASN A 31 -9.34 6.55 3.43
CA ASN A 31 -7.92 6.37 3.74
C ASN A 31 -7.43 7.13 4.99
N ALA A 32 -8.32 7.43 5.93
CA ALA A 32 -7.94 8.07 7.18
C ALA A 32 -6.84 7.26 7.91
N ILE A 33 -5.76 7.94 8.28
CA ILE A 33 -4.62 7.33 8.97
C ILE A 33 -5.02 7.06 10.43
N ASN A 34 -4.78 5.84 10.90
CA ASN A 34 -4.97 5.47 12.30
C ASN A 34 -4.01 4.35 12.70
N PHE A 35 -3.99 4.01 13.99
CA PHE A 35 -3.30 2.83 14.47
C PHE A 35 -4.04 1.57 14.02
N GLU A 36 -3.31 0.67 13.37
CA GLU A 36 -3.78 -0.67 13.07
C GLU A 36 -3.89 -1.46 14.39
N ARG A 37 -5.09 -1.97 14.68
CA ARG A 37 -5.35 -2.90 15.79
C ARG A 37 -5.46 -4.32 15.26
#